data_AF-A0A4Y7U6U9-F1
#
_entry.id   AF-A0A4Y7U6U9-F1
#
_cell.length_a   1.000
_cell.length_b   1.000
_cell.length_c   1.000
_cell.angle_alpha   90.00
_cell.angle_beta   90.00
_cell.angle_gamma   90.00
#
_symmetry.space_group_name_H-M   'P 1'
#
loop_
_entity.id
_entity.type
_entity.pdbx_description
1 polymer ?
#
loop_
_entity_poly.entity_id
_entity_poly.type
_entity_poly.pdbx_seq_one_letter_code
_entity_poly.pdbx_strand_id
1 'polypeptide(L)'
;LELHDNNKVVRMVQEYGMMLEKYPNQRSMHSCGILISEEPITNFTVLEMPPKGFPIALFDMHVAEDIGFEKFDILSQRGIGHIDDSVKLIRKNRGINVDIRDTSLSKDEALCNQYLGRGKTIGCFYIESPAMRGLLRRLQCNNYKILVAASSIIRPGVAQSGMMKEYIFRHNNPTQFEYFHEV
;
A
#
# COMPACT_ATOMS: atom_id res chain seq x y z
N LEU A 1 -21.52 -1.47 21.65
CA LEU A 1 -21.53 -2.75 22.40
C LEU A 1 -22.92 -3.43 22.42
N GLU A 2 -23.98 -2.80 21.89
CA GLU A 2 -25.34 -3.39 21.79
C GLU A 2 -25.62 -4.22 20.51
N LEU A 3 -24.59 -4.69 19.81
CA LEU A 3 -24.78 -5.36 18.50
C LEU A 3 -25.17 -6.84 18.59
N HIS A 4 -25.20 -7.43 19.80
CA HIS A 4 -25.40 -8.86 19.99
C HIS A 4 -26.45 -9.15 21.06
N ASP A 5 -27.14 -10.28 20.90
CA ASP A 5 -28.12 -10.82 21.84
C ASP A 5 -27.50 -10.98 23.25
N ASN A 6 -28.24 -10.66 24.29
CA ASN A 6 -27.75 -10.59 25.68
C ASN A 6 -27.80 -11.93 26.42
N ASN A 7 -27.89 -13.04 25.69
CA ASN A 7 -27.94 -14.36 26.30
C ASN A 7 -26.62 -14.70 27.03
N LYS A 8 -26.70 -15.67 27.95
CA LYS A 8 -25.58 -16.05 28.83
C LYS A 8 -24.31 -16.39 28.06
N VAL A 9 -24.43 -17.06 26.91
CA VAL A 9 -23.27 -17.48 26.10
C VAL A 9 -22.58 -16.25 25.49
N VAL A 10 -23.34 -15.33 24.91
CA VAL A 10 -22.78 -14.10 24.32
C VAL A 10 -22.06 -13.27 25.37
N ARG A 11 -22.64 -13.13 26.57
CA ARG A 11 -21.98 -12.42 27.69
C ARG A 11 -20.66 -13.05 28.08
N MET A 12 -20.60 -14.38 28.18
CA MET A 12 -19.36 -15.09 28.47
C MET A 12 -18.30 -14.91 27.37
N VAL A 13 -18.70 -14.98 26.10
CA VAL A 13 -17.76 -14.76 24.98
C VAL A 13 -17.22 -13.34 24.99
N GLN A 14 -18.04 -12.34 25.27
CA GLN A 14 -17.61 -10.94 25.37
C GLN A 14 -16.67 -10.71 26.56
N GLU A 15 -17.04 -11.22 27.74
CA GLU A 15 -16.24 -11.10 28.96
C GLU A 15 -14.83 -11.67 28.76
N TYR A 16 -14.73 -12.95 28.36
CA TYR A 16 -13.43 -13.57 28.12
C TYR A 16 -12.72 -12.99 26.90
N GLY A 17 -13.45 -12.61 25.84
CA GLY A 17 -12.87 -11.98 24.67
C GLY A 17 -12.19 -10.64 24.99
N MET A 18 -12.83 -9.82 25.83
CA MET A 18 -12.24 -8.56 26.31
C MET A 18 -11.04 -8.80 27.23
N MET A 19 -11.08 -9.83 28.08
CA MET A 19 -9.94 -10.20 28.93
C MET A 19 -8.71 -10.65 28.13
N LEU A 20 -8.91 -11.20 26.93
CA LEU A 20 -7.85 -11.65 26.03
C LEU A 20 -7.35 -10.54 25.10
N GLU A 21 -7.95 -9.35 25.11
CA GLU A 21 -7.53 -8.24 24.27
C GLU A 21 -6.10 -7.82 24.63
N LYS A 22 -5.26 -7.56 23.61
CA LYS A 22 -3.85 -7.16 23.73
C LYS A 22 -2.89 -8.23 24.30
N TYR A 23 -3.36 -9.44 24.58
CA TYR A 23 -2.45 -10.55 24.87
C TYR A 23 -1.74 -11.03 23.59
N PRO A 24 -0.44 -11.35 23.66
CA PRO A 24 0.28 -11.91 22.52
C PRO A 24 -0.30 -13.26 22.14
N ASN A 25 -0.53 -13.48 20.85
CA ASN A 25 -1.05 -14.74 20.33
C ASN A 25 0.10 -15.67 19.90
N GLN A 26 0.77 -15.30 18.81
CA GLN A 26 1.87 -16.08 18.24
C GLN A 26 3.00 -15.15 17.82
N ARG A 27 4.24 -15.62 18.02
CA ARG A 27 5.41 -14.97 17.43
C ARG A 27 5.40 -15.21 15.93
N SER A 28 5.72 -14.17 15.16
CA SER A 28 5.83 -14.26 13.72
C SER A 28 6.99 -13.42 13.23
N MET A 29 7.55 -13.81 12.08
CA MET A 29 8.60 -13.07 11.41
C MET A 29 8.03 -11.83 10.72
N HIS A 30 8.71 -10.69 10.87
CA HIS A 30 8.37 -9.48 10.11
C HIS A 30 8.49 -9.75 8.60
N SER A 31 7.56 -9.23 7.80
CA SER A 31 7.46 -9.57 6.37
C SER A 31 8.64 -9.06 5.52
N CYS A 32 9.32 -8.01 5.97
CA CYS A 32 10.43 -7.37 5.26
C CYS A 32 11.60 -6.96 6.14
N GLY A 33 11.47 -7.05 7.47
CA GLY A 33 12.39 -6.41 8.41
C GLY A 33 13.67 -7.23 8.56
N ILE A 34 14.81 -6.59 8.35
CA ILE A 34 16.14 -7.18 8.47
C ILE A 34 16.98 -6.29 9.37
N LEU A 35 17.67 -6.92 10.31
CA LEU A 35 18.62 -6.26 11.19
C LEU A 35 20.03 -6.47 10.68
N ILE A 36 20.81 -5.40 10.68
CA ILE A 36 22.24 -5.43 10.40
C ILE A 36 22.96 -4.97 11.66
N SER A 37 23.93 -5.77 12.09
CA SER A 37 24.73 -5.53 13.29
C SER A 37 26.20 -5.75 12.95
N GLU A 38 27.07 -4.97 13.60
CA GLU A 38 28.54 -5.11 13.46
C GLU A 38 29.04 -6.39 14.14
N GLU A 39 28.46 -6.71 15.30
CA GLU A 39 28.72 -7.93 16.06
C GLU A 39 27.64 -8.99 15.81
N PRO A 40 27.91 -10.29 16.07
CA PRO A 40 26.89 -11.33 15.98
C PRO A 40 25.62 -10.98 16.76
N ILE A 41 24.45 -11.05 16.12
CA ILE A 41 23.14 -10.76 16.76
C ILE A 41 22.93 -11.60 18.03
N THR A 42 23.52 -12.79 18.10
CA THR A 42 23.50 -13.68 19.27
C THR A 42 24.12 -13.08 20.53
N ASN A 43 24.93 -12.03 20.43
CA ASN A 43 25.45 -11.29 21.58
C ASN A 43 24.38 -10.46 22.28
N PHE A 44 23.25 -10.18 21.60
CA PHE A 44 22.19 -9.28 22.08
C PHE A 44 20.86 -10.00 22.29
N THR A 45 20.58 -11.05 21.51
CA THR A 45 19.37 -11.87 21.65
C THR A 45 19.63 -13.29 21.21
N VAL A 46 18.90 -14.25 21.79
CA VAL A 46 18.78 -15.56 21.17
C VAL A 46 18.01 -15.46 19.85
N LEU A 47 18.23 -16.44 18.97
CA LEU A 47 17.57 -16.54 17.67
C LEU A 47 16.62 -17.74 17.66
N GLU A 48 15.46 -17.59 17.04
CA GLU A 48 14.55 -18.70 16.73
C GLU A 48 14.63 -19.04 15.24
N MET A 49 14.60 -20.32 14.87
CA MET A 49 14.69 -20.78 13.49
C MET A 49 13.33 -21.36 13.03
N PRO A 50 12.44 -20.54 12.44
CA PRO A 50 11.18 -21.01 11.90
C PRO A 50 11.36 -21.86 10.62
N PRO A 51 10.33 -22.63 10.19
CA PRO A 51 10.38 -23.48 8.99
C PRO A 51 10.73 -22.75 7.68
N LYS A 52 10.57 -21.42 7.64
CA LYS A 52 10.97 -20.59 6.49
C LYS A 52 12.49 -20.45 6.32
N GLY A 53 13.30 -20.89 7.30
CA GLY A 53 14.75 -20.96 7.18
C GLY A 53 15.50 -19.64 7.40
N PHE A 54 14.85 -18.60 7.93
CA PHE A 54 15.50 -17.35 8.33
C PHE A 54 15.51 -17.22 9.85
N PRO A 55 16.66 -16.97 10.48
CA PRO A 55 16.71 -16.75 11.92
C PRO A 55 15.96 -15.47 12.30
N ILE A 56 15.18 -15.52 13.37
CA ILE A 56 14.44 -14.37 13.90
C ILE A 56 15.03 -13.92 15.24
N ALA A 57 15.24 -12.61 15.38
CA ALA A 57 15.51 -11.98 16.67
C ALA A 57 14.25 -12.05 17.56
N LEU A 58 14.41 -12.14 18.89
CA LEU A 58 13.29 -12.23 19.83
C LEU A 58 12.83 -10.89 20.40
N PHE A 59 13.35 -9.79 19.87
CA PHE A 59 12.86 -8.44 20.13
C PHE A 59 12.20 -7.85 18.87
N ASP A 60 11.36 -6.84 19.06
CA ASP A 60 10.66 -6.17 17.97
C ASP A 60 11.48 -5.03 17.35
N MET A 61 10.90 -4.36 16.36
CA MET A 61 11.54 -3.24 15.65
C MET A 61 11.92 -2.09 16.59
N HIS A 62 11.09 -1.79 17.60
CA HIS A 62 11.32 -0.65 18.48
C HIS A 62 12.51 -0.90 19.39
N VAL A 63 12.58 -2.09 19.98
CA VAL A 63 13.75 -2.48 20.78
C VAL A 63 15.01 -2.53 19.93
N ALA A 64 14.92 -2.99 18.68
CA ALA A 64 16.05 -2.98 17.76
C ALA A 64 16.59 -1.55 17.49
N GLU A 65 15.68 -0.61 17.25
CA GLU A 65 15.99 0.80 17.04
C GLU A 65 16.56 1.45 18.32
N ASP A 66 16.00 1.14 19.49
CA ASP A 66 16.48 1.66 20.78
C ASP A 66 17.90 1.18 21.11
N ILE A 67 18.26 -0.05 20.71
CA ILE A 67 19.63 -0.59 20.83
C ILE A 67 20.59 0.09 19.83
N GLY A 68 20.06 0.69 18.76
CA GLY A 68 20.85 1.35 17.71
C GLY A 68 21.21 0.43 16.54
N PHE A 69 20.45 -0.64 16.30
CA PHE A 69 20.67 -1.47 15.11
C PHE A 69 20.20 -0.79 13.82
N GLU A 70 20.96 -1.04 12.76
CA GLU A 70 20.55 -0.68 11.42
C GLU A 70 19.44 -1.61 10.95
N LYS A 71 18.30 -1.03 10.56
CA LYS A 71 17.10 -1.77 10.16
C LYS A 71 16.75 -1.48 8.71
N PHE A 72 16.74 -2.54 7.90
CA PHE A 72 16.36 -2.50 6.49
C PHE A 72 15.01 -3.18 6.27
N ASP A 73 14.21 -2.62 5.37
CA ASP A 73 13.03 -3.31 4.86
C ASP A 73 13.27 -3.81 3.44
N ILE A 74 13.34 -5.13 3.25
CA ILE A 74 13.31 -5.77 1.94
C ILE A 74 11.87 -6.18 1.64
N LEU A 75 11.13 -5.28 0.99
CA LEU A 75 9.73 -5.51 0.65
C LEU A 75 9.57 -6.36 -0.62
N SER A 76 8.74 -7.39 -0.54
CA SER A 76 8.23 -8.07 -1.73
C SER A 76 6.97 -7.36 -2.23
N GLN A 77 7.07 -6.73 -3.40
CA GLN A 77 5.94 -6.07 -4.05
C GLN A 77 5.39 -6.95 -5.18
N ARG A 78 4.19 -7.51 -4.97
CA ARG A 78 3.53 -8.40 -5.95
C ARG A 78 3.39 -7.78 -7.34
N GLY A 79 3.17 -6.46 -7.42
CA GLY A 79 3.07 -5.74 -8.69
C GLY A 79 4.32 -5.88 -9.58
N ILE A 80 5.51 -5.92 -8.98
CA ILE A 80 6.77 -6.09 -9.72
C ILE A 80 6.85 -7.51 -10.31
N GLY A 81 6.46 -8.53 -9.53
CA GLY A 81 6.40 -9.91 -10.01
C GLY A 81 5.44 -10.07 -11.21
N HIS A 82 4.27 -9.44 -11.16
CA HIS A 82 3.33 -9.45 -12.27
C HIS A 82 3.86 -8.75 -13.53
N ILE A 83 4.61 -7.66 -13.38
CA ILE A 83 5.26 -6.98 -14.51
C ILE A 83 6.29 -7.93 -15.15
N ASP A 84 7.15 -8.56 -14.34
CA ASP A 84 8.16 -9.51 -14.83
C ASP A 84 7.53 -10.69 -15.59
N ASP A 85 6.50 -11.32 -15.02
CA ASP A 85 5.77 -12.41 -15.68
C ASP A 85 5.11 -11.95 -17.00
N SER A 86 4.53 -10.74 -17.01
CA SER A 86 3.90 -10.18 -18.21
C SER A 86 4.91 -9.99 -19.34
N VAL A 87 6.09 -9.45 -19.05
CA VAL A 87 7.16 -9.25 -20.05
C VAL A 87 7.66 -10.59 -20.59
N LYS A 88 7.86 -11.59 -19.72
CA LYS A 88 8.26 -12.94 -20.13
C LYS A 88 7.22 -13.57 -21.07
N LEU A 89 5.93 -13.42 -20.75
CA LEU A 89 4.83 -13.93 -21.58
C LEU A 89 4.73 -13.20 -22.93
N ILE A 90 4.88 -11.88 -22.95
CA ILE A 90 4.88 -11.08 -24.18
C ILE A 90 6.03 -11.53 -25.10
N ARG A 91 7.24 -11.69 -24.56
CA ARG A 91 8.39 -12.17 -25.31
C ARG A 91 8.16 -13.58 -25.86
N LYS A 92 7.67 -14.50 -25.03
CA LYS A 92 7.40 -15.89 -25.43
C LYS A 92 6.35 -15.98 -26.55
N ASN A 93 5.27 -15.21 -26.45
CA ASN A 93 4.12 -15.36 -27.34
C ASN A 93 4.19 -14.47 -28.58
N ARG A 94 4.92 -13.35 -28.53
CA ARG A 94 4.95 -12.34 -29.61
C ARG A 94 6.35 -12.00 -30.09
N GLY A 95 7.41 -12.50 -29.45
CA GLY A 95 8.80 -12.14 -29.76
C GLY A 95 9.17 -10.70 -29.39
N ILE A 96 8.27 -9.95 -28.74
CA ILE A 96 8.47 -8.54 -28.40
C ILE A 96 9.26 -8.47 -27.09
N ASN A 97 10.36 -7.73 -27.09
CA ASN A 97 11.13 -7.42 -25.89
C ASN A 97 10.65 -6.08 -25.29
N VAL A 98 10.17 -6.09 -24.05
CA VAL A 98 9.69 -4.90 -23.35
C VAL A 98 10.71 -4.50 -22.30
N ASP A 99 11.27 -3.30 -22.41
CA ASP A 99 12.13 -2.74 -21.37
C ASP A 99 11.31 -1.95 -20.35
N ILE A 100 11.14 -2.52 -19.16
CA ILE A 100 10.40 -1.90 -18.05
C ILE A 100 11.17 -0.80 -17.34
N ARG A 101 12.47 -0.66 -17.61
CA ARG A 101 13.31 0.44 -17.09
C ARG A 101 13.16 1.70 -17.93
N ASP A 102 12.72 1.57 -19.18
CA ASP A 102 12.37 2.71 -20.01
C ASP A 102 11.01 3.29 -19.58
N THR A 103 11.07 4.29 -18.70
CA THR A 103 9.88 4.98 -18.20
C THR A 103 9.31 6.02 -19.16
N SER A 104 10.01 6.34 -20.27
CA SER A 104 9.51 7.32 -21.25
C SER A 104 8.23 6.84 -21.91
N LEU A 105 8.20 5.57 -22.28
CA LEU A 105 7.02 4.90 -22.85
C LEU A 105 5.87 4.79 -21.83
N SER A 106 6.17 4.68 -20.54
CA SER A 106 5.16 4.40 -19.51
C SER A 106 4.41 5.63 -19.01
N LYS A 107 4.98 6.84 -19.17
CA LYS A 107 4.41 8.08 -18.62
C LYS A 107 3.38 8.76 -19.51
N ASP A 108 3.45 8.54 -20.82
CA ASP A 108 2.63 9.25 -21.81
C ASP A 108 2.08 8.33 -22.90
N GLU A 109 1.78 7.08 -22.54
CA GLU A 109 1.14 6.15 -23.46
C GLU A 109 -0.35 6.50 -23.63
N ALA A 110 -0.73 6.87 -24.85
CA ALA A 110 -2.06 7.41 -25.14
C ALA A 110 -3.19 6.41 -24.85
N LEU A 111 -3.00 5.12 -25.14
CA LEU A 111 -4.02 4.11 -24.89
C LEU A 111 -4.21 3.86 -23.37
N CYS A 112 -3.11 3.85 -22.61
CA CYS A 112 -3.12 3.79 -21.15
C CYS A 112 -3.89 4.97 -20.56
N ASN A 113 -3.61 6.19 -21.03
CA ASN A 113 -4.31 7.40 -20.61
C ASN A 113 -5.83 7.32 -20.89
N GLN A 114 -6.25 6.74 -22.03
CA GLN A 114 -7.68 6.48 -22.28
C GLN A 114 -8.29 5.47 -21.31
N TYR A 115 -7.55 4.42 -20.93
CA TYR A 115 -8.02 3.46 -19.94
C TYR A 115 -8.11 4.04 -18.53
N LEU A 116 -7.14 4.88 -18.14
CA LEU A 116 -7.16 5.63 -16.89
C LEU A 116 -8.41 6.52 -16.81
N GLY A 117 -8.68 7.33 -17.83
CA GLY A 117 -9.84 8.23 -17.86
C GLY A 117 -11.19 7.51 -17.83
N ARG A 118 -11.24 6.27 -18.34
CA ARG A 118 -12.43 5.39 -18.26
C ARG A 118 -12.50 4.59 -16.94
N GLY A 119 -11.45 4.63 -16.11
CA GLY A 119 -11.32 3.83 -14.89
C GLY A 119 -11.21 2.33 -15.17
N LYS A 120 -10.64 1.92 -16.31
CA LYS A 120 -10.39 0.53 -16.70
C LYS A 120 -9.05 0.05 -16.13
N THR A 121 -8.99 -0.09 -14.80
CA THR A 121 -7.73 -0.34 -14.06
C THR A 121 -7.81 -1.56 -13.15
N ILE A 122 -8.69 -2.52 -13.44
CA ILE A 122 -8.73 -3.81 -12.72
C ILE A 122 -7.41 -4.54 -12.98
N GLY A 123 -6.77 -5.05 -11.94
CA GLY A 123 -5.43 -5.64 -12.00
C GLY A 123 -4.27 -4.63 -12.06
N CYS A 124 -4.52 -3.33 -12.07
CA CYS A 124 -3.47 -2.32 -12.01
C CYS A 124 -3.13 -1.98 -10.55
N PHE A 125 -1.84 -2.13 -10.18
CA PHE A 125 -1.35 -1.84 -8.84
C PHE A 125 -1.77 -0.44 -8.36
N TYR A 126 -2.20 -0.33 -7.10
CA TYR A 126 -2.58 0.91 -6.41
C TYR A 126 -3.89 1.57 -6.87
N ILE A 127 -4.34 1.34 -8.11
CA ILE A 127 -5.44 2.10 -8.73
C ILE A 127 -6.68 1.28 -9.11
N GLU A 128 -6.81 0.08 -8.54
CA GLU A 128 -7.88 -0.89 -8.85
C GLU A 128 -9.19 -0.66 -8.08
N SER A 129 -9.14 -0.05 -6.89
CA SER A 129 -10.31 0.01 -6.00
C SER A 129 -11.51 0.72 -6.67
N PRO A 130 -12.76 0.34 -6.35
CA PRO A 130 -13.95 1.01 -6.90
C PRO A 130 -13.93 2.53 -6.71
N ALA A 131 -13.48 2.99 -5.53
CA ALA A 131 -13.36 4.40 -5.19
C ALA A 131 -12.31 5.11 -6.06
N MET A 132 -11.13 4.52 -6.23
CA MET A 132 -10.11 5.08 -7.13
C MET A 132 -10.61 5.13 -8.56
N ARG A 133 -11.18 4.05 -9.09
CA ARG A 133 -11.73 4.02 -10.46
C ARG A 133 -12.78 5.10 -10.69
N GLY A 134 -13.65 5.34 -9.71
CA GLY A 134 -14.60 6.44 -9.73
C GLY A 134 -13.91 7.81 -9.76
N LEU A 135 -12.86 7.98 -8.96
CA LEU A 135 -12.07 9.21 -8.93
C LEU A 135 -11.38 9.49 -10.28
N LEU A 136 -10.72 8.49 -10.87
CA LEU A 136 -10.05 8.63 -12.17
C LEU A 136 -11.02 9.08 -13.28
N ARG A 137 -12.25 8.55 -13.28
CA ARG A 137 -13.31 9.01 -14.20
C ARG A 137 -13.73 10.46 -13.95
N ARG A 138 -13.89 10.87 -12.69
CA ARG A 138 -14.29 12.25 -12.34
C ARG A 138 -13.21 13.28 -12.67
N LEU A 139 -11.94 12.85 -12.67
CA LEU A 139 -10.80 13.66 -13.06
C LEU A 139 -10.44 13.55 -14.54
N GLN A 140 -11.16 12.73 -15.32
CA GLN A 140 -10.82 12.43 -16.72
C GLN A 140 -9.32 12.13 -16.88
N CYS A 141 -8.76 11.31 -15.98
CA CYS A 141 -7.32 11.13 -15.82
C CYS A 141 -6.66 10.72 -17.14
N ASN A 142 -5.88 11.63 -17.74
CA ASN A 142 -5.30 11.47 -19.06
C ASN A 142 -3.78 11.67 -19.10
N ASN A 143 -3.13 11.76 -17.94
CA ASN A 143 -1.68 11.87 -17.83
C ASN A 143 -1.19 11.45 -16.45
N TYR A 144 0.12 11.25 -16.35
CA TYR A 144 0.80 10.85 -15.12
C TYR A 144 0.58 11.81 -13.93
N LYS A 145 0.55 13.14 -14.14
CA LYS A 145 0.40 14.11 -13.04
C LYS A 145 -0.97 14.00 -12.38
N ILE A 146 -2.04 13.84 -13.17
CA ILE A 146 -3.39 13.62 -12.64
C ILE A 146 -3.47 12.29 -11.89
N LEU A 147 -2.82 11.24 -12.40
CA LEU A 147 -2.76 9.93 -11.74
C LEU A 147 -2.11 10.02 -10.35
N VAL A 148 -0.98 10.74 -10.23
CA VAL A 148 -0.28 10.99 -8.96
C VAL A 148 -1.16 11.77 -7.99
N ALA A 149 -1.84 12.81 -8.46
CA ALA A 149 -2.74 13.58 -7.62
C ALA A 149 -3.94 12.74 -7.14
N ALA A 150 -4.58 11.98 -8.04
CA ALA A 150 -5.69 11.09 -7.73
C ALA A 150 -5.30 10.06 -6.64
N SER A 151 -4.12 9.47 -6.76
CA SER A 151 -3.63 8.48 -5.80
C SER A 151 -3.30 9.07 -4.43
N SER A 152 -2.93 10.35 -4.40
CA SER A 152 -2.61 11.08 -3.16
C SER A 152 -3.86 11.50 -2.39
N ILE A 153 -4.93 11.89 -3.09
CA ILE A 153 -6.14 12.44 -2.45
C ILE A 153 -7.17 11.37 -2.03
N ILE A 154 -7.08 10.14 -2.54
CA ILE A 154 -8.01 9.04 -2.19
C ILE A 154 -7.67 8.39 -0.83
N ARG A 155 -7.41 9.23 0.18
CA ARG A 155 -7.06 8.80 1.55
C ARG A 155 -8.18 9.16 2.51
N PRO A 156 -8.45 8.35 3.56
CA PRO A 156 -9.57 8.58 4.48
C PRO A 156 -9.63 10.00 5.05
N GLY A 157 -8.51 10.56 5.53
CA GLY A 157 -8.48 11.92 6.06
C GLY A 157 -8.76 13.01 5.01
N VAL A 158 -8.23 12.86 3.80
CA VAL A 158 -8.44 13.83 2.71
C VAL A 158 -9.90 13.79 2.22
N ALA A 159 -10.49 12.60 2.14
CA ALA A 159 -11.88 12.43 1.74
C ALA A 159 -12.86 13.05 2.76
N GLN A 160 -12.57 12.93 4.07
CA GLN A 160 -13.42 13.47 5.14
C GLN A 160 -13.37 15.00 5.22
N SER A 161 -12.21 15.61 4.93
CA SER A 161 -12.01 17.07 4.99
C SER A 161 -12.71 17.88 3.89
N GLY A 162 -13.32 17.24 2.89
CA GLY A 162 -13.85 17.92 1.70
C GLY A 162 -12.80 18.26 0.62
N MET A 163 -11.50 18.18 0.93
CA MET A 163 -10.40 18.48 -0.01
C MET A 163 -10.48 17.66 -1.30
N MET A 164 -10.89 16.39 -1.24
CA MET A 164 -11.06 15.58 -2.45
C MET A 164 -12.15 16.15 -3.38
N LYS A 165 -13.26 16.66 -2.83
CA LYS A 165 -14.32 17.28 -3.63
C LYS A 165 -13.82 18.58 -4.26
N GLU A 166 -13.13 19.39 -3.48
CA GLU A 166 -12.56 20.67 -3.92
C GLU A 166 -11.53 20.48 -5.04
N TYR A 167 -10.63 19.49 -4.89
CA TYR A 167 -9.66 19.17 -5.93
C TYR A 167 -10.35 18.79 -7.24
N ILE A 168 -11.37 17.94 -7.20
CA ILE A 168 -12.13 17.53 -8.39
C ILE A 168 -12.81 18.74 -9.04
N PHE A 169 -13.37 19.65 -8.23
CA PHE A 169 -14.01 20.87 -8.72
C PHE A 169 -13.01 21.78 -9.43
N ARG A 170 -11.90 22.15 -8.76
CA ARG A 170 -10.86 23.03 -9.34
C ARG A 170 -10.17 22.40 -10.55
N HIS A 171 -10.00 21.08 -10.55
CA HIS A 171 -9.44 20.37 -11.68
C HIS A 171 -10.31 20.50 -12.93
N ASN A 172 -11.63 20.38 -12.76
CA ASN A 172 -12.59 20.50 -13.85
C ASN A 172 -12.95 21.96 -14.18
N ASN A 173 -12.66 22.90 -13.28
CA ASN A 173 -12.91 24.34 -13.40
C ASN A 173 -11.64 25.13 -13.03
N PRO A 174 -10.58 25.11 -13.86
CA PRO A 174 -9.27 25.65 -13.50
C PRO A 174 -9.23 27.16 -13.25
N THR A 175 -10.27 27.89 -13.68
CA THR A 175 -10.44 29.33 -13.44
C THR A 175 -11.28 29.66 -12.21
N GLN A 176 -11.88 28.66 -11.55
CA GLN A 176 -12.78 28.85 -10.41
C GLN A 176 -12.10 28.38 -9.12
N PHE A 177 -11.28 29.27 -8.55
CA PHE A 177 -10.69 29.07 -7.24
C PHE A 177 -10.37 30.41 -6.59
N GLU A 178 -10.35 30.41 -5.25
CA GLU A 178 -9.92 31.55 -4.45
C GLU A 178 -8.65 31.17 -3.68
N TYR A 179 -7.75 32.14 -3.56
CA TYR A 179 -6.61 32.03 -2.66
C TYR A 179 -7.06 32.29 -1.23
N PHE A 180 -6.46 31.59 -0.27
CA PHE A 180 -6.78 31.77 1.16
C PHE A 180 -6.27 33.11 1.72
N HIS A 181 -5.41 33.80 0.97
CA HIS A 181 -4.84 35.11 1.29
C HIS A 181 -4.61 35.91 -0.01
N GLU A 182 -4.37 37.21 0.12
CA GLU A 182 -3.98 38.06 -1.02
C GLU A 182 -2.66 37.57 -1.65
N VAL A 183 -2.56 37.68 -2.97
CA VAL A 183 -1.42 37.23 -3.79
C VAL A 183 -0.61 38.42 -4.26
#